data_AF-A0A0G4NNK7-F1
#
_entry.id   AF-A0A0G4NNK7-F1
#
_cell.length_a   1.000
_cell.length_b   1.000
_cell.length_c   1.000
_cell.angle_alpha   90.00
_cell.angle_beta   90.00
_cell.angle_gamma   90.00
#
_symmetry.space_group_name_H-M   'P 1'
#
loop_
_entity.id
_entity.type
_entity.pdbx_description
1 polymer ?
#
loop_
_entity_poly.entity_id
_entity_poly.type
_entity_poly.pdbx_seq_one_letter_code
_entity_poly.pdbx_strand_id
1 'polypeptide(L)'
;TDPSVYNGHARIYRPDGSLVVKPEKDFDGLLFVDIDLNETHLTKVLADFAGHYMRPDLIRLLVDTRRKELVTEAEGQNGIVTYSTAHRLGLDRPLDS
;
A
#
# COMPACT_ATOMS: atom_id res chain seq x y z
N THR A 1 3.74 3.07 30.08
CA THR A 1 4.94 2.45 29.45
C THR A 1 6.07 3.45 29.54
N ASP A 2 7.34 3.03 29.56
CA ASP A 2 8.46 4.00 29.56
C ASP A 2 8.47 4.79 28.24
N PRO A 3 8.23 6.12 28.25
CA PRO A 3 8.16 6.94 27.05
C PRO A 3 9.53 7.18 26.39
N SER A 4 10.62 6.76 27.02
CA SER A 4 11.95 6.77 26.39
C SER A 4 12.15 5.60 25.43
N VAL A 5 11.46 4.48 25.64
CA VAL A 5 11.59 3.24 24.84
C VAL A 5 10.38 3.03 23.93
N TYR A 6 9.17 3.36 24.38
CA TYR A 6 7.92 3.07 23.67
C TYR A 6 6.99 4.29 23.60
N ASN A 7 7.30 5.26 22.73
CA ASN A 7 6.52 6.50 22.58
C ASN A 7 5.82 6.69 21.23
N GLY A 8 5.92 5.73 20.31
CA GLY A 8 5.15 5.67 19.05
C GLY A 8 5.43 6.76 18.00
N HIS A 9 5.86 7.96 18.42
CA HIS A 9 6.16 9.11 17.57
C HIS A 9 5.03 9.49 16.59
N ALA A 10 3.76 9.35 16.97
CA ALA A 10 2.63 9.73 16.12
C ALA A 10 2.73 11.20 15.66
N ARG A 11 2.50 11.49 14.38
CA ARG A 11 2.54 12.84 13.78
C ARG A 11 1.47 12.99 12.72
N ILE A 12 1.07 14.23 12.45
CA ILE A 12 0.22 14.59 11.32
C ILE A 12 0.96 15.64 10.49
N TYR A 13 1.06 15.41 9.18
CA TYR A 13 1.68 16.32 8.21
C TYR A 13 0.65 16.79 7.20
N ARG A 14 0.79 18.01 6.71
CA ARG A 14 0.02 18.53 5.58
C ARG A 14 0.51 17.94 4.26
N PRO A 15 -0.27 18.07 3.16
CA PRO A 15 0.14 17.63 1.83
C PRO A 15 1.46 18.23 1.36
N ASP A 16 1.81 19.46 1.77
CA ASP A 16 3.09 20.12 1.47
C ASP A 16 4.29 19.57 2.27
N GLY A 17 4.04 18.63 3.19
CA GLY A 17 5.05 18.05 4.07
C GLY A 17 5.29 18.81 5.38
N SER A 18 4.58 19.90 5.64
CA SER A 18 4.71 20.64 6.90
C SER A 18 4.11 19.86 8.08
N LEU A 19 4.78 19.91 9.24
CA LEU A 19 4.35 19.19 10.45
C LEU A 19 3.26 19.99 11.19
N VAL A 20 2.10 19.38 11.41
CA VAL A 20 0.95 20.01 12.07
C VAL A 20 0.84 19.63 13.53
N VAL A 21 1.00 18.34 13.82
CA VAL A 21 0.82 17.81 15.17
C VAL A 21 2.02 16.99 15.57
N LYS A 22 2.61 17.41 16.69
CA LYS A 22 3.75 16.75 17.34
C LYS A 22 3.45 16.61 18.83
N PRO A 23 2.89 15.48 19.29
CA PRO A 23 2.72 15.24 20.70
C PRO A 23 4.07 15.16 21.42
N GLU A 24 4.02 15.40 22.73
CA GLU A 24 5.12 15.13 23.65
C GLU A 24 5.42 13.62 23.72
N LYS A 25 6.55 13.25 24.33
CA LYS A 25 7.02 11.85 24.33
C LYS A 25 6.13 10.92 25.16
N ASP A 26 5.48 11.45 26.18
CA ASP A 26 4.64 10.76 27.14
C ASP A 26 3.15 11.03 26.93
N PHE A 27 2.80 11.67 25.82
CA PHE A 27 1.41 11.93 25.46
C PHE A 27 0.65 10.62 25.20
N ASP A 28 -0.45 10.45 25.93
CA ASP A 28 -1.43 9.39 25.72
C ASP A 28 -2.79 10.02 25.42
N GLY A 29 -3.31 9.79 24.23
CA GLY A 29 -4.56 10.40 23.79
C GLY A 29 -4.71 10.47 22.28
N LEU A 30 -5.70 11.25 21.84
CA LEU A 30 -6.07 11.39 20.45
C LEU A 30 -5.44 12.64 19.83
N LEU A 31 -4.91 12.49 18.62
CA LEU A 31 -4.50 13.59 17.76
C LEU A 31 -5.60 13.82 16.72
N PHE A 32 -6.10 15.04 16.61
CA PHE A 32 -7.13 15.41 15.64
C PHE A 32 -6.75 16.74 14.98
N VAL A 33 -7.09 16.87 13.70
CA VAL A 33 -6.98 18.11 12.93
C VAL A 33 -8.16 18.20 11.98
N ASP A 34 -8.56 19.42 11.66
CA ASP A 34 -9.45 19.68 10.52
C ASP A 34 -8.66 19.59 9.22
N ILE A 35 -9.26 18.96 8.20
CA ILE A 35 -8.62 18.74 6.91
C ILE A 35 -9.40 19.49 5.84
N ASP A 36 -8.72 20.39 5.13
CA ASP A 36 -9.21 20.90 3.85
C ASP A 36 -8.64 20.04 2.72
N LEU A 37 -9.53 19.36 2.00
CA LEU A 37 -9.15 18.49 0.88
C LEU A 37 -8.55 19.26 -0.30
N ASN A 38 -8.84 20.56 -0.40
CA ASN A 38 -8.33 21.41 -1.47
C ASN A 38 -6.81 21.69 -1.34
N GLU A 39 -6.23 21.56 -0.14
CA GLU A 39 -4.79 21.77 0.08
C GLU A 39 -3.92 20.82 -0.76
N THR A 40 -4.45 19.66 -1.15
CA THR A 40 -3.71 18.66 -1.93
C THR A 40 -3.43 19.09 -3.37
N HIS A 41 -4.23 20.00 -3.93
CA HIS A 41 -4.19 20.33 -5.35
C HIS A 41 -2.87 20.95 -5.77
N LEU A 42 -2.37 21.94 -5.02
CA LEU A 42 -1.13 22.64 -5.37
C LEU A 42 0.07 21.70 -5.31
N THR A 43 0.23 20.94 -4.21
CA THR A 43 1.34 19.99 -4.08
C THR A 43 1.28 18.93 -5.19
N LYS A 44 0.09 18.44 -5.53
CA LYS A 44 -0.07 17.47 -6.61
C LYS A 44 0.33 18.05 -7.96
N VAL A 45 -0.05 19.29 -8.27
CA VAL A 45 0.37 19.98 -9.49
C VAL A 45 1.89 20.19 -9.54
N LEU A 46 2.53 20.47 -8.40
CA LEU A 46 3.98 20.66 -8.32
C LEU A 46 4.79 19.34 -8.35
N ALA A 47 4.22 18.23 -7.88
CA ALA A 47 4.92 16.95 -7.68
C ALA A 47 4.03 15.73 -8.01
N ASP A 48 3.54 15.63 -9.25
CA ASP A 48 2.71 14.51 -9.68
C ASP A 48 3.53 13.29 -10.15
N PHE A 49 3.96 12.47 -9.18
CA PHE A 49 4.71 11.24 -9.45
C PHE A 49 3.95 10.15 -10.20
N ALA A 50 2.64 10.26 -10.40
CA ALA A 50 1.86 9.29 -11.17
C ALA A 50 1.39 9.87 -12.52
N GLY A 51 1.42 11.19 -12.67
CA GLY A 51 1.05 11.94 -13.87
C GLY A 51 2.26 12.50 -14.59
N HIS A 52 2.41 13.83 -14.60
CA HIS A 52 3.37 14.49 -15.50
C HIS A 52 4.85 14.20 -15.22
N TYR A 53 5.23 13.77 -14.01
CA TYR A 53 6.59 13.28 -13.75
C TYR A 53 6.81 11.85 -14.23
N MET A 54 5.76 11.09 -14.53
CA MET A 54 5.93 9.70 -14.98
C MET A 54 6.48 9.62 -16.39
N ARG A 55 7.48 8.74 -16.52
CA ARG A 55 8.07 8.30 -17.78
C ARG A 55 7.84 6.81 -17.95
N PRO A 56 6.61 6.39 -18.34
CA PRO A 56 6.28 4.97 -18.48
C PRO A 56 7.10 4.27 -19.58
N ASP A 57 7.72 5.05 -20.46
CA ASP A 57 8.70 4.58 -21.45
C ASP A 57 10.05 4.18 -20.82
N LEU A 58 10.38 4.67 -19.61
CA LEU A 58 11.61 4.32 -18.89
C LEU A 58 11.36 3.22 -17.86
N ILE A 59 10.34 3.38 -17.02
CA ILE A 59 10.05 2.45 -15.91
C ILE A 59 8.54 2.29 -15.77
N ARG A 60 8.09 1.06 -15.55
CA ARG A 60 6.70 0.75 -15.20
C ARG A 60 6.63 -0.30 -14.09
N LEU A 61 5.66 -0.14 -13.18
CA LEU A 61 5.30 -1.14 -12.18
C LEU A 61 4.17 -2.01 -12.74
N LEU A 62 4.36 -3.33 -12.80
CA LEU A 62 3.27 -4.26 -13.06
C LEU A 62 2.75 -4.79 -11.73
N VAL A 63 1.44 -4.66 -11.51
CA VAL A 63 0.77 -5.19 -10.31
C VAL A 63 -0.06 -6.39 -10.72
N ASP A 64 0.30 -7.57 -10.21
CA ASP A 64 -0.53 -8.76 -10.32
C ASP A 64 -1.56 -8.77 -9.18
N THR A 65 -2.81 -8.41 -9.48
CA THR A 65 -3.91 -8.32 -8.51
C THR A 65 -4.60 -9.64 -8.22
N ARG A 66 -4.20 -10.74 -8.88
CA ARG A 66 -4.82 -12.06 -8.66
C ARG A 66 -4.46 -12.58 -7.27
N ARG A 67 -5.37 -13.33 -6.65
CA ARG A 67 -5.10 -14.09 -5.42
C ARG A 67 -3.84 -14.95 -5.62
N LYS A 68 -2.88 -14.83 -4.72
CA LYS A 68 -1.63 -15.61 -4.77
C LYS A 68 -1.88 -16.97 -4.13
N GLU A 69 -1.61 -18.03 -4.87
CA GLU A 69 -1.57 -19.40 -4.36
C GLU A 69 -0.13 -19.75 -3.96
N LEU A 70 0.05 -20.82 -3.18
CA LEU A 70 1.38 -21.27 -2.68
C LEU A 70 2.42 -21.42 -3.81
N VAL A 71 1.98 -21.84 -4.99
CA VAL A 71 2.80 -21.94 -6.20
C VAL A 71 2.03 -21.29 -7.34
N THR A 72 2.66 -20.31 -7.99
CA THR A 72 2.16 -19.66 -9.21
C THR A 72 3.31 -19.61 -10.21
N GLU A 73 3.14 -20.22 -11.38
CA GLU A 73 4.14 -20.18 -12.44
C GLU A 73 3.83 -19.00 -13.37
N ALA A 74 4.78 -18.07 -13.48
CA ALA A 74 4.65 -16.91 -14.36
C ALA A 74 5.52 -17.12 -15.60
N GLU A 75 4.92 -17.58 -16.71
CA GLU A 75 5.65 -17.69 -17.98
C GLU A 75 5.57 -16.36 -18.74
N GLY A 76 6.74 -15.82 -19.09
CA GLY A 76 6.95 -14.41 -19.42
C GLY A 76 6.35 -13.87 -20.72
N GLN A 77 5.48 -14.60 -21.42
CA GLN A 77 4.88 -14.11 -22.68
C GLN A 77 3.38 -14.45 -22.91
N ASN A 78 2.79 -15.43 -22.21
CA ASN A 78 1.44 -15.96 -22.56
C ASN A 78 0.38 -15.87 -21.44
N GLY A 79 0.49 -14.85 -20.60
CA GLY A 79 -0.41 -14.73 -19.45
C GLY A 79 -0.02 -15.70 -18.35
N ILE A 80 -0.36 -15.33 -17.12
CA ILE A 80 0.09 -16.11 -15.98
C ILE A 80 -0.85 -17.29 -15.79
N VAL A 81 -0.31 -18.51 -15.91
CA VAL A 81 -1.06 -19.74 -15.67
C VAL A 81 -1.27 -19.90 -14.16
N THR A 82 -2.52 -19.94 -13.70
CA THR A 82 -2.86 -20.15 -12.29
C THR A 82 -3.28 -21.59 -12.06
N TYR A 83 -2.61 -22.28 -11.14
CA TYR A 83 -2.99 -23.60 -10.69
C TYR A 83 -3.59 -23.51 -9.27
N SER A 84 -4.85 -23.92 -9.12
CA SER A 84 -5.49 -24.04 -7.81
C SER A 84 -4.83 -25.14 -6.99
N THR A 85 -4.57 -24.88 -5.71
CA THR A 85 -4.09 -25.91 -4.78
C THR A 85 -5.10 -27.05 -4.64
N ALA A 86 -6.40 -26.75 -4.65
CA ALA A 86 -7.45 -27.77 -4.63
C ALA A 86 -7.38 -28.67 -5.86
N HIS A 87 -7.12 -28.10 -7.04
CA HIS A 87 -6.95 -28.86 -8.29
C HIS A 87 -5.71 -29.75 -8.28
N ARG A 88 -4.55 -29.24 -7.82
CA ARG A 88 -3.33 -30.05 -7.68
C ARG A 88 -3.48 -31.22 -6.72
N LEU A 89 -4.27 -31.05 -5.67
CA LEU A 89 -4.50 -32.07 -4.65
C LEU A 89 -5.70 -32.97 -4.94
N GLY A 90 -6.39 -32.76 -6.08
CA GLY A 90 -7.63 -33.48 -6.42
C GLY A 90 -8.80 -33.22 -5.48
N LEU A 91 -8.70 -32.18 -4.64
CA LEU A 91 -9.73 -31.77 -3.68
C LEU A 91 -10.88 -30.99 -4.32
N ASP A 92 -10.76 -30.66 -5.60
CA ASP A 92 -11.81 -30.06 -6.43
C ASP A 92 -12.75 -31.11 -7.05
N ARG A 93 -12.44 -32.40 -6.87
CA ARG A 93 -13.28 -33.52 -7.33
C ARG A 93 -14.09 -34.07 -6.16
N PRO A 94 -15.33 -34.53 -6.41
CA PRO A 94 -16.07 -35.28 -5.41
C PRO A 94 -15.25 -36.52 -5.02
N LEU A 95 -15.27 -36.89 -3.75
CA LEU A 95 -14.74 -38.17 -3.31
C LEU A 95 -15.56 -39.28 -3.97
N ASP A 96 -14.88 -40.27 -4.56
CA ASP A 96 -15.56 -41.45 -5.09
C ASP A 96 -16.31 -42.14 -3.94
N SER A 97 -17.61 -42.35 -4.15
CA SER A 97 -18.55 -42.94 -3.17
C SER A 97 -18.29 -44.43 -2.94
#